data_AF-A0A437JJL3-F1
#
_entry.id   AF-A0A437JJL3-F1
#
_cell.length_a   1.000
_cell.length_b   1.000
_cell.length_c   1.000
_cell.angle_alpha   90.00
_cell.angle_beta   90.00
_cell.angle_gamma   90.00
#
_symmetry.space_group_name_H-M   'P 1'
#
loop_
_entity.id
_entity.type
_entity.pdbx_description
1 polymer ?
#
loop_
_entity_poly.entity_id
_entity_poly.type
_entity_poly.pdbx_seq_one_letter_code
_entity_poly.pdbx_strand_id
1 'polypeptide(L)'
;MHKGIDGSWLVAGNYLSLQYSHDRLAKLRLGESMFGQHNAKELQQLVVAEGYPLTKAEFMTKYPDAFDSGHEIQLYLDNKTLVAVFNSESDAAVIEELVLTLH
;
A
#
# COMPACT_ATOMS: atom_id res chain seq x y z
N MET A 1 6.28 7.89 -26.00
CA MET A 1 5.84 6.57 -25.46
C MET A 1 4.87 6.89 -24.34
N HIS A 2 3.55 6.72 -24.55
CA HIS A 2 2.58 7.01 -23.49
C HIS A 2 2.66 5.93 -22.41
N LYS A 3 2.94 6.32 -21.17
CA LYS A 3 3.05 5.41 -20.02
C LYS A 3 1.67 5.03 -19.46
N GLY A 4 0.69 4.76 -20.31
CA GLY A 4 -0.69 4.45 -19.93
C GLY A 4 -1.67 5.63 -20.06
N ILE A 5 -2.92 5.40 -19.65
CA ILE A 5 -3.97 6.42 -19.55
C ILE A 5 -3.81 7.10 -18.18
N ASP A 6 -3.83 8.44 -18.17
CA ASP A 6 -3.76 9.24 -16.94
C ASP A 6 -4.79 8.75 -15.90
N GLY A 7 -4.34 8.55 -14.66
CA GLY A 7 -5.18 8.07 -13.56
C GLY A 7 -5.53 6.58 -13.62
N SER A 8 -5.07 5.82 -14.62
CA SER A 8 -5.29 4.37 -14.66
C SER A 8 -4.19 3.61 -13.91
N TRP A 9 -4.58 2.52 -13.25
CA TRP A 9 -3.64 1.57 -12.66
C TRP A 9 -3.02 0.68 -13.74
N LEU A 10 -1.71 0.60 -13.72
CA LEU A 10 -0.89 -0.24 -14.57
C LEU A 10 -0.27 -1.34 -13.72
N VAL A 11 -0.48 -2.59 -14.14
CA VAL A 11 0.15 -3.72 -13.47
C VAL A 11 1.64 -3.74 -13.85
N ALA A 12 2.50 -3.62 -12.84
CA ALA A 12 3.96 -3.59 -12.99
C ALA A 12 4.65 -4.81 -12.37
N GLY A 13 3.87 -5.73 -11.79
CA GLY A 13 4.33 -6.98 -11.21
C GLY A 13 3.14 -7.75 -10.65
N ASN A 14 3.40 -8.87 -9.98
CA ASN A 14 2.30 -9.69 -9.45
C ASN A 14 1.49 -8.95 -8.38
N TYR A 15 2.17 -8.29 -7.45
CA TYR A 15 1.54 -7.54 -6.36
C TYR A 15 1.66 -6.02 -6.52
N LEU A 16 2.35 -5.55 -7.57
CA LEU A 16 2.68 -4.14 -7.77
C LEU A 16 1.82 -3.52 -8.88
N SER A 17 1.09 -2.46 -8.52
CA SER A 17 0.41 -1.58 -9.48
C SER A 17 0.97 -0.15 -9.38
N LEU A 18 1.05 0.55 -10.50
CA LEU A 18 1.50 1.93 -10.60
C LEU A 18 0.40 2.78 -11.23
N GLN A 19 0.20 4.00 -10.73
CA GLN A 19 -0.68 4.98 -11.35
C GLN A 19 0.15 6.20 -11.71
N TYR A 20 0.05 6.65 -12.96
CA TYR A 20 0.68 7.87 -13.44
C TYR A 20 -0.34 9.00 -13.52
N SER A 21 0.09 10.21 -13.16
CA SER A 21 -0.61 11.42 -13.55
C SER A 21 0.22 12.19 -14.56
N HIS A 22 -0.38 12.49 -15.72
CA HIS A 22 0.34 12.95 -16.90
C HIS A 22 1.51 12.00 -17.23
N ASP A 23 2.75 12.43 -16.99
CA ASP A 23 3.98 11.65 -17.22
C ASP A 23 4.74 11.30 -15.92
N ARG A 24 4.17 11.62 -14.76
CA ARG A 24 4.79 11.39 -13.44
C ARG A 24 4.11 10.26 -12.70
N LEU A 25 4.91 9.45 -11.99
CA LEU A 25 4.37 8.44 -11.08
C LEU A 25 3.65 9.17 -9.95
N ALA A 26 2.37 8.88 -9.78
CA ALA A 26 1.51 9.50 -8.78
C ALA A 26 1.21 8.55 -7.63
N LYS A 27 0.98 7.26 -7.92
CA LYS A 27 0.73 6.25 -6.89
C LYS A 27 1.42 4.93 -7.15
N LEU A 28 1.75 4.25 -6.07
CA LEU A 28 2.20 2.86 -6.04
C LEU A 28 1.26 2.09 -5.14
N ARG A 29 0.98 0.84 -5.50
CA ARG A 29 0.15 -0.07 -4.71
C ARG A 29 0.81 -1.43 -4.63
N LEU A 30 1.05 -1.90 -3.42
CA LEU A 30 1.26 -3.31 -3.11
C LEU A 30 -0.07 -3.88 -2.63
N GLY A 31 -0.66 -4.79 -3.37
CA GLY A 31 -1.98 -5.36 -3.05
C GLY A 31 -2.08 -6.78 -3.55
N GLU A 32 -3.29 -7.28 -3.77
CA GLU A 32 -3.51 -8.65 -4.21
C GLU A 32 -2.77 -9.04 -5.50
N SER A 33 -2.52 -10.34 -5.64
CA SER A 33 -1.91 -10.97 -6.82
C SER A 33 -2.76 -10.75 -8.07
N MET A 34 -2.19 -10.16 -9.12
CA MET A 34 -2.87 -9.88 -10.39
C MET A 34 -2.84 -11.06 -11.38
N PHE A 35 -1.94 -12.05 -11.18
CA PHE A 35 -1.71 -13.14 -12.14
C PHE A 35 -1.82 -14.55 -11.56
N GLY A 36 -2.30 -14.72 -10.32
CA GLY A 36 -2.37 -16.04 -9.68
C GLY A 36 -3.27 -16.10 -8.45
N GLN A 37 -3.21 -17.23 -7.72
CA GLN A 37 -3.94 -17.37 -6.45
C GLN A 37 -3.44 -16.35 -5.43
N HIS A 38 -4.37 -15.82 -4.64
CA HIS A 38 -4.08 -14.89 -3.55
C HIS A 38 -3.14 -15.58 -2.53
N ASN A 39 -1.89 -15.10 -2.44
CA ASN A 39 -0.92 -15.54 -1.45
C ASN A 39 -0.54 -14.37 -0.53
N ALA A 40 -1.32 -14.19 0.54
CA ALA A 40 -1.12 -13.14 1.53
C ALA A 40 0.32 -13.11 2.10
N LYS A 41 0.99 -14.27 2.18
CA LYS A 41 2.35 -14.36 2.72
C LYS A 41 3.38 -13.66 1.82
N GLU A 42 3.24 -13.76 0.51
CA GLU A 42 4.16 -13.09 -0.43
C GLU A 42 4.00 -11.57 -0.37
N LEU A 43 2.75 -11.08 -0.31
CA LEU A 43 2.49 -9.65 -0.11
C LEU A 43 3.13 -9.16 1.19
N GLN A 44 2.92 -9.85 2.30
CA GLN A 44 3.49 -9.49 3.60
C GLN A 44 5.02 -9.46 3.55
N GLN A 45 5.67 -10.40 2.85
CA GLN A 45 7.12 -10.39 2.65
C GLN A 45 7.58 -9.13 1.90
N LEU A 46 6.84 -8.70 0.87
CA LEU A 46 7.15 -7.47 0.14
C LEU A 46 6.97 -6.24 1.03
N VAL A 47 5.89 -6.15 1.80
CA VAL A 47 5.65 -5.03 2.74
C VAL A 47 6.81 -4.91 3.76
N VAL A 48 7.25 -6.03 4.33
CA VAL A 48 8.40 -6.06 5.25
C VAL A 48 9.71 -5.67 4.56
N ALA A 49 9.93 -6.15 3.32
CA ALA A 49 11.14 -5.81 2.55
C ALA A 49 11.23 -4.31 2.25
N GLU A 50 10.09 -3.64 2.06
CA GLU A 50 9.99 -2.18 1.91
C GLU A 50 10.06 -1.42 3.25
N GLY A 51 10.22 -2.14 4.37
CA GLY A 51 10.42 -1.57 5.70
C GLY A 51 9.13 -1.14 6.41
N TYR A 52 7.97 -1.61 5.95
CA TYR A 52 6.68 -1.32 6.57
C TYR A 52 6.26 -2.43 7.55
N PRO A 53 5.54 -2.10 8.64
CA PRO A 53 5.00 -3.10 9.57
C PRO A 53 3.93 -3.99 8.93
N LEU A 54 3.55 -5.07 9.61
CA LEU A 54 2.54 -6.00 9.10
C LEU A 54 1.19 -5.88 9.81
N THR A 55 1.20 -5.50 11.08
CA THR A 55 -0.01 -5.42 11.90
C THR A 55 -0.39 -3.98 12.23
N LYS A 56 -1.67 -3.75 12.50
CA LYS A 56 -2.17 -2.44 12.96
C LYS A 56 -1.41 -1.95 14.19
N ALA A 57 -1.24 -2.80 15.20
CA ALA A 57 -0.50 -2.50 16.42
C ALA A 57 0.94 -2.04 16.14
N GLU A 58 1.66 -2.73 15.25
CA GLU A 58 3.03 -2.36 14.90
C GLU A 58 3.07 -1.04 14.10
N PHE A 59 2.10 -0.80 13.22
CA PHE A 59 1.95 0.48 12.53
C PHE A 59 1.76 1.64 13.49
N MET A 60 0.82 1.53 14.43
CA MET A 60 0.55 2.57 15.42
C MET A 60 1.71 2.76 16.40
N THR A 61 2.48 1.70 16.67
CA THR A 61 3.71 1.81 17.49
C THR A 61 4.82 2.54 16.74
N LYS A 62 5.02 2.24 15.45
CA LYS A 62 6.07 2.84 14.62
C LYS A 62 5.73 4.28 14.21
N TYR A 63 4.45 4.56 14.00
CA TYR A 63 3.93 5.85 13.53
C TYR A 63 2.80 6.32 14.47
N PRO A 64 3.15 6.87 15.64
CA PRO A 64 2.15 7.25 16.65
C PRO A 64 1.20 8.37 16.20
N ASP A 65 1.60 9.16 15.21
CA ASP A 65 0.80 10.24 14.62
C ASP A 65 -0.07 9.77 13.43
N ALA A 66 -0.07 8.47 13.11
CA ALA A 66 -0.91 7.93 12.06
C ALA A 66 -2.39 7.97 12.47
N PHE A 67 -3.27 8.13 11.47
CA PHE A 67 -4.71 8.15 11.67
C PHE A 67 -5.30 6.76 11.43
N ASP A 68 -5.90 6.16 12.45
CA ASP A 68 -6.62 4.88 12.35
C ASP A 68 -8.11 5.13 12.05
N SER A 69 -8.59 4.58 10.94
CA SER A 69 -10.00 4.64 10.51
C SER A 69 -10.63 3.25 10.37
N GLY A 70 -10.32 2.33 11.29
CA GLY A 70 -10.91 0.99 11.33
C GLY A 70 -10.12 0.00 10.49
N HIS A 71 -10.45 -0.17 9.21
CA HIS A 71 -9.71 -1.09 8.34
C HIS A 71 -8.46 -0.46 7.73
N GLU A 72 -8.21 0.83 7.97
CA GLU A 72 -7.13 1.57 7.35
C GLU A 72 -6.33 2.36 8.38
N ILE A 73 -5.02 2.47 8.14
CA ILE A 73 -4.15 3.43 8.81
C ILE A 73 -3.58 4.37 7.75
N GLN A 74 -3.80 5.67 7.95
CA GLN A 74 -3.33 6.73 7.08
C GLN A 74 -2.18 7.50 7.72
N LEU A 75 -1.10 7.67 6.96
CA LEU A 75 0.10 8.37 7.39
C LEU A 75 0.41 9.48 6.39
N TYR A 76 0.52 10.70 6.90
CA TYR A 76 0.90 11.88 6.13
C TYR A 76 2.38 12.18 6.37
N LEU A 77 3.19 12.02 5.33
CA LEU A 77 4.62 12.35 5.32
C LEU A 77 4.83 13.56 4.40
N ASP A 78 5.93 14.28 4.59
CA ASP A 78 6.20 15.56 3.92
C ASP A 78 5.98 15.55 2.40
N ASN A 79 6.34 14.47 1.72
CA ASN A 79 6.26 14.34 0.27
C ASN A 79 5.36 13.20 -0.22
N LYS A 80 4.65 12.53 0.69
CA LYS A 80 3.85 11.35 0.34
C LYS A 80 2.79 11.03 1.38
N THR A 81 1.69 10.43 0.95
CA THR A 81 0.68 9.83 1.82
C THR A 81 0.74 8.32 1.70
N LEU A 82 0.74 7.63 2.82
CA LEU A 82 0.67 6.17 2.89
C LEU A 82 -0.69 5.77 3.45
N VAL A 83 -1.33 4.80 2.82
CA VAL A 83 -2.53 4.14 3.34
C VAL A 83 -2.23 2.65 3.44
N ALA A 84 -2.27 2.10 4.65
CA ALA A 84 -2.20 0.66 4.90
C ALA A 84 -3.62 0.14 5.16
N VAL A 85 -4.04 -0.88 4.42
CA VAL A 85 -5.36 -1.52 4.54
C VAL A 85 -5.17 -2.89 5.19
N PHE A 86 -6.03 -3.22 6.14
CA PHE A 86 -5.95 -4.42 6.95
C PHE A 86 -7.21 -5.27 6.83
N ASN A 87 -7.05 -6.57 7.09
CA ASN A 87 -8.13 -7.56 6.96
C ASN A 87 -9.26 -7.45 8.00
N SER A 88 -9.12 -6.60 9.02
CA SER A 88 -10.12 -6.35 10.06
C SER A 88 -9.78 -5.08 10.86
N GLU A 89 -10.65 -4.69 11.78
CA GLU A 89 -10.43 -3.53 12.67
C GLU A 89 -9.53 -3.83 13.88
N SER A 90 -9.22 -5.11 14.14
CA SER A 90 -8.46 -5.57 15.30
C SER A 90 -7.02 -5.04 15.31
N ASP A 91 -6.44 -4.79 16.48
CA ASP A 91 -5.03 -4.41 16.61
C ASP A 91 -4.06 -5.44 16.02
N ALA A 92 -4.48 -6.72 16.01
CA ALA A 92 -3.73 -7.82 15.40
C ALA A 92 -4.05 -8.04 13.92
N ALA A 93 -4.87 -7.18 13.31
CA ALA A 93 -5.21 -7.27 11.89
C ALA A 93 -3.95 -7.14 11.04
N VAL A 94 -3.90 -7.95 9.99
CA VAL A 94 -2.73 -8.06 9.11
C VAL A 94 -2.98 -7.30 7.82
N ILE A 95 -1.94 -6.67 7.30
CA ILE A 95 -2.00 -5.88 6.09
C ILE A 95 -2.38 -6.72 4.85
N GLU A 96 -3.25 -6.15 4.01
CA GLU A 96 -3.71 -6.70 2.74
C GLU A 96 -3.46 -5.74 1.57
N GLU A 97 -3.24 -4.46 1.84
CA GLU A 97 -2.86 -3.50 0.81
C GLU A 97 -2.01 -2.37 1.41
N LEU A 98 -1.07 -1.85 0.62
CA LEU A 98 -0.29 -0.66 0.92
C LEU A 98 -0.32 0.26 -0.30
N VAL A 99 -0.89 1.45 -0.15
CA VAL A 99 -0.95 2.47 -1.19
C VAL A 99 -0.08 3.66 -0.80
N LEU A 100 0.85 4.01 -1.67
CA LEU A 100 1.66 5.22 -1.55
C LEU A 100 1.23 6.22 -2.61
N THR A 101 0.82 7.42 -2.19
CA THR A 101 0.55 8.57 -3.07
C THR A 101 1.70 9.56 -2.94
N LEU A 102 2.28 9.98 -4.07
CA LEU A 102 3.37 10.94 -4.16
C LEU A 102 2.83 12.34 -4.46
N HIS A 103 3.39 13.37 -3.81
CA HIS A 103 3.01 14.78 -3.99
C HIS A 103 4.07 15.59 -4.72
#